data_AF-A0A2N5XAF3-F1
#
_entry.id   AF-A0A2N5XAF3-F1
#
_cell.length_a   1.000
_cell.length_b   1.000
_cell.length_c   1.000
_cell.angle_alpha   90.00
_cell.angle_beta   90.00
_cell.angle_gamma   90.00
#
_symmetry.space_group_name_H-M   'P 1'
#
loop_
_entity.id
_entity.type
_entity.pdbx_description
1 polymer ?
#
loop_
_entity_poly.entity_id
_entity_poly.type
_entity_poly.pdbx_seq_one_letter_code
_entity_poly.pdbx_strand_id
1 'polypeptide(L)'
;MAYDVPRDITAGPLILPGGRGSVGAVYSGRRTDKPGYGAAVELPAVLELLTAMETGQITVAQAQAAFDPFLDRLEEYDREMDERMARYDRS
;
A
#
# COMPACT_ATOMS: atom_id res chain seq x y z
N MET A 1 14.37 1.80 -4.38
CA MET A 1 13.83 1.31 -5.67
C MET A 1 12.35 1.14 -5.41
N ALA A 2 11.46 1.83 -6.14
CA ALA A 2 10.02 1.68 -5.89
C ALA A 2 9.50 0.41 -6.55
N TYR A 3 8.55 -0.26 -5.92
CA TYR A 3 7.81 -1.36 -6.55
C TYR A 3 6.40 -0.92 -6.87
N ASP A 4 6.05 -0.99 -8.16
CA ASP A 4 4.68 -0.78 -8.60
C ASP A 4 3.81 -1.98 -8.19
N VAL A 5 2.56 -1.68 -7.83
CA VAL A 5 1.54 -2.65 -7.44
C VAL A 5 0.33 -2.47 -8.38
N PRO A 6 0.44 -2.82 -9.68
CA PRO A 6 -0.68 -2.71 -10.62
C PRO A 6 -1.64 -3.89 -10.39
N ARG A 7 -2.76 -3.65 -9.72
CA ARG A 7 -3.75 -4.69 -9.36
C ARG A 7 -5.12 -4.07 -9.25
N ASP A 8 -6.15 -4.84 -9.58
CA ASP A 8 -7.52 -4.46 -9.23
C ASP A 8 -7.63 -4.33 -7.71
N ILE A 9 -8.32 -3.29 -7.25
CA ILE A 9 -8.59 -3.08 -5.82
C ILE A 9 -9.96 -3.67 -5.53
N THR A 10 -9.97 -4.73 -4.72
CA THR A 10 -11.19 -5.48 -4.37
C THR A 10 -11.57 -5.20 -2.93
N ALA A 11 -12.77 -4.65 -2.73
CA ALA A 11 -13.33 -4.33 -1.42
C ALA A 11 -14.71 -4.99 -1.27
N GLY A 12 -14.76 -6.23 -0.77
CA GLY A 12 -16.01 -6.99 -0.71
C GLY A 12 -16.63 -7.15 -2.11
N PRO A 13 -17.88 -6.68 -2.36
CA PRO A 13 -18.50 -6.76 -3.68
C PRO A 13 -17.98 -5.74 -4.70
N LEU A 14 -17.20 -4.73 -4.28
CA LEU A 14 -16.67 -3.70 -5.16
C LEU A 14 -15.33 -4.13 -5.77
N ILE A 15 -15.18 -3.93 -7.08
CA ILE A 15 -13.92 -4.10 -7.81
C ILE A 15 -13.62 -2.80 -8.54
N LEU A 16 -12.46 -2.20 -8.24
CA LEU A 16 -11.93 -1.04 -8.95
C LEU A 16 -10.82 -1.53 -9.90
N PRO A 17 -11.09 -1.62 -11.21
CA PRO A 17 -10.15 -2.19 -12.16
C PRO A 17 -8.95 -1.26 -12.40
N GLY A 18 -7.77 -1.84 -12.52
CA GLY A 18 -6.56 -1.11 -12.88
C GLY A 18 -5.99 -0.23 -11.77
N GLY A 19 -6.31 -0.55 -10.51
CA GLY A 19 -5.78 0.09 -9.32
C GLY A 19 -4.26 0.27 -9.37
N ARG A 20 -3.78 1.51 -9.22
CA ARG A 20 -2.34 1.80 -9.18
C ARG A 20 -1.89 2.20 -7.79
N GLY A 21 -0.79 1.58 -7.36
CA GLY A 21 -0.03 2.04 -6.21
C GLY A 21 1.42 1.63 -6.28
N SER A 22 2.19 2.08 -5.29
CA SER A 22 3.62 1.84 -5.20
C SER A 22 4.07 1.76 -3.75
N VAL A 23 5.13 0.99 -3.48
CA VAL A 23 5.78 0.93 -2.17
C VAL A 23 7.21 1.44 -2.26
N GLY A 24 7.70 2.08 -1.19
CA GLY A 24 9.04 2.65 -1.15
C GLY A 24 9.24 3.93 -1.98
N ALA A 25 8.16 4.43 -2.61
CA ALA A 25 8.21 5.60 -3.49
C ALA A 25 7.96 6.94 -2.78
N VAL A 26 7.29 6.91 -1.61
CA VAL A 26 6.71 8.13 -1.02
C VAL A 26 7.72 8.95 -0.23
N TYR A 27 8.63 8.28 0.47
CA TYR A 27 9.68 8.94 1.26
C TYR A 27 11.03 8.31 0.94
N SER A 28 12.07 9.15 0.86
CA SER A 28 13.45 8.72 0.61
C SER A 28 14.09 7.99 1.81
N GLY A 29 13.41 7.92 2.95
CA GLY A 29 13.90 7.26 4.16
C GLY A 29 12.77 6.66 5.00
N ARG A 30 13.14 5.70 5.86
CA ARG A 30 12.23 5.02 6.79
C ARG A 30 11.66 6.04 7.77
N ARG A 31 10.34 6.03 7.96
CA ARG A 31 9.71 6.88 8.96
C ARG A 31 9.92 6.30 10.36
N THR A 32 10.06 7.17 11.34
CA THR A 32 10.22 6.80 12.76
C THR A 32 8.91 6.96 13.54
N ASP A 33 8.01 7.81 13.06
CA ASP A 33 6.70 8.06 13.64
C ASP A 33 5.64 7.05 13.18
N LYS A 34 5.85 6.43 12.02
CA LYS A 34 5.15 5.21 11.57
C LYS A 34 6.19 4.23 11.05
N PRO A 35 6.19 2.96 11.51
CA PRO A 35 7.17 1.99 11.08
C PRO A 35 7.05 1.74 9.56
N GLY A 36 8.20 1.71 8.91
CA GLY A 36 8.34 1.26 7.53
C GLY A 36 8.56 2.37 6.51
N TYR A 37 8.69 1.96 5.25
CA TYR A 37 8.69 2.88 4.13
C TYR A 37 7.25 3.25 3.74
N GLY A 38 7.06 4.34 3.02
CA GLY A 38 5.70 4.76 2.61
C GLY A 38 5.18 3.97 1.42
N ALA A 39 3.86 3.78 1.36
CA ALA A 39 3.15 3.32 0.16
C ALA A 39 2.21 4.43 -0.35
N ALA A 40 1.97 4.45 -1.66
CA ALA A 40 1.01 5.32 -2.32
C ALA A 40 -0.02 4.48 -3.08
N VAL A 41 -1.26 4.95 -3.07
CA VAL A 41 -2.37 4.45 -3.89
C VAL A 41 -2.98 5.65 -4.60
N GLU A 42 -3.48 5.46 -5.81
CA GLU A 42 -4.09 6.54 -6.57
C GLU A 42 -5.30 7.16 -5.87
N LEU A 43 -5.34 8.49 -5.82
CA LEU A 43 -6.41 9.24 -5.15
C LEU A 43 -7.82 8.89 -5.68
N PRO A 44 -8.06 8.70 -7.00
CA PRO A 44 -9.37 8.30 -7.50
C PRO A 44 -9.89 7.00 -6.87
N ALA A 45 -9.04 5.98 -6.74
CA ALA A 45 -9.44 4.73 -6.11
C ALA A 45 -9.79 4.91 -4.63
N VAL A 46 -9.05 5.77 -3.92
CA VAL A 46 -9.36 6.10 -2.51
C VAL A 46 -10.71 6.81 -2.42
N LEU A 47 -11.02 7.76 -3.30
CA LEU A 47 -12.29 8.46 -3.31
C LEU A 47 -13.46 7.51 -3.59
N GLU A 48 -13.32 6.58 -4.54
CA GLU A 48 -14.34 5.57 -4.84
C GLU A 48 -14.63 4.65 -3.64
N LEU A 49 -13.59 4.22 -2.90
CA LEU A 49 -13.77 3.44 -1.67
C LEU A 49 -14.50 4.25 -0.59
N LEU A 50 -14.18 5.53 -0.44
CA LEU A 50 -14.86 6.42 0.52
C LEU A 50 -16.35 6.57 0.17
N THR A 51 -16.68 6.81 -1.10
CA THR A 51 -18.07 6.90 -1.57
C THR A 51 -18.82 5.58 -1.41
N ALA A 52 -18.18 4.44 -1.67
CA ALA A 52 -18.79 3.13 -1.48
C ALA A 52 -19.07 2.82 0.01
N MET A 53 -18.23 3.30 0.93
CA MET A 53 -18.51 3.22 2.37
C MET A 53 -19.66 4.14 2.78
N GLU A 54 -19.69 5.38 2.28
CA GLU A 54 -20.73 6.36 2.59
C GLU A 54 -22.13 5.90 2.14
N THR A 55 -22.19 5.23 1.00
CA THR A 55 -23.44 4.66 0.45
C THR A 55 -23.82 3.31 1.07
N GLY A 56 -22.97 2.74 1.95
CA GLY A 56 -23.20 1.45 2.57
C GLY A 56 -23.01 0.24 1.64
N GLN A 57 -22.45 0.44 0.45
CA GLN A 57 -22.14 -0.64 -0.50
C GLN A 57 -21.05 -1.58 0.05
N ILE A 58 -20.10 -1.02 0.78
CA ILE A 58 -19.04 -1.77 1.46
C ILE A 58 -18.90 -1.31 2.91
N THR A 59 -18.41 -2.19 3.76
CA THR A 59 -18.04 -1.88 5.15
C THR A 59 -16.64 -1.30 5.25
N VAL A 60 -16.33 -0.63 6.36
CA VAL A 60 -14.97 -0.17 6.68
C VAL A 60 -13.96 -1.31 6.63
N ALA A 61 -14.32 -2.49 7.16
CA ALA A 61 -13.45 -3.67 7.16
C ALA A 61 -13.13 -4.15 5.73
N GLN A 62 -14.12 -4.11 4.83
CA GLN A 62 -13.92 -4.47 3.41
C GLN A 62 -13.03 -3.45 2.70
N ALA A 63 -13.19 -2.15 2.99
CA ALA A 63 -12.31 -1.12 2.46
C ALA A 63 -10.86 -1.26 2.97
N GLN A 64 -10.68 -1.63 4.23
CA GLN A 64 -9.35 -1.88 4.80
C GLN A 64 -8.66 -3.09 4.15
N ALA A 65 -9.38 -4.20 4.02
CA ALA A 65 -8.85 -5.42 3.40
C ALA A 65 -8.44 -5.21 1.93
N ALA A 66 -9.05 -4.24 1.23
CA ALA A 66 -8.67 -3.87 -0.12
C ALA A 66 -7.22 -3.37 -0.24
N PHE A 67 -6.61 -2.95 0.88
CA PHE A 67 -5.23 -2.48 0.93
C PHE A 67 -4.21 -3.56 1.35
N ASP A 68 -4.66 -4.75 1.77
CA ASP A 68 -3.77 -5.84 2.20
C ASP A 68 -2.66 -6.16 1.17
N PRO A 69 -2.93 -6.22 -0.16
CA PRO A 69 -1.87 -6.47 -1.13
C PRO A 69 -0.76 -5.40 -1.16
N PHE A 70 -1.08 -4.15 -0.81
CA PHE A 70 -0.10 -3.08 -0.70
C PHE A 70 0.69 -3.19 0.59
N LEU A 71 0.04 -3.59 1.69
CA LEU A 71 0.69 -3.83 2.98
C LEU A 71 1.67 -5.01 2.89
N ASP A 72 1.26 -6.12 2.27
CA ASP A 72 2.12 -7.29 2.06
C ASP A 72 3.39 -6.92 1.27
N ARG A 73 3.20 -6.15 0.18
CA ARG A 73 4.33 -5.72 -0.65
C ARG A 73 5.21 -4.70 0.06
N LEU A 74 4.63 -3.89 0.94
CA LEU A 74 5.37 -2.95 1.75
C LEU A 74 6.23 -3.67 2.80
N GLU A 75 5.69 -4.72 3.44
CA GLU A 75 6.46 -5.54 4.38
C GLU A 75 7.66 -6.22 3.70
N GLU A 76 7.46 -6.72 2.47
CA GLU A 76 8.55 -7.29 1.67
C GLU A 76 9.62 -6.25 1.35
N TYR A 77 9.21 -5.04 0.94
CA TYR A 77 10.14 -3.94 0.69
C TYR A 77 10.94 -3.54 1.94
N ASP A 78 10.27 -3.44 3.09
CA ASP A 78 10.90 -3.13 4.36
C ASP A 78 11.98 -4.16 4.72
N ARG A 79 11.69 -5.45 4.54
CA ARG A 79 12.63 -6.55 4.79
C ARG A 79 13.86 -6.47 3.87
N GLU A 80 13.65 -6.25 2.57
CA GLU A 80 14.75 -6.08 1.61
C GLU A 80 15.65 -4.90 1.95
N MET A 81 15.06 -3.78 2.40
CA MET A 81 15.81 -2.59 2.79
C MET A 81 16.60 -2.80 4.09
N ASP A 82 16.01 -3.49 5.08
CA ASP A 82 16.69 -3.83 6.33
C ASP A 82 17.89 -4.75 6.08
N GLU A 83 17.76 -5.76 5.22
CA GLU A 83 18.88 -6.61 4.79
C GLU A 83 19.98 -5.82 4.07
N ARG A 84 19.59 -4.87 3.20
CA ARG A 84 20.54 -4.05 2.46
C ARG A 84 21.33 -3.15 3.39
N MET A 85 20.69 -2.49 4.36
CA MET A 85 21.39 -1.70 5.37
C MET A 85 22.34 -2.55 6.20
N ALA A 86 21.90 -3.72 6.66
CA ALA A 86 22.74 -4.62 7.44
C ALA A 86 24.00 -5.12 6.69
N ARG A 87 23.94 -5.23 5.35
CA ARG A 87 25.10 -5.55 4.51
C ARG A 87 26.07 -4.37 4.39
N TYR A 88 25.56 -3.15 4.24
CA TYR A 88 26.39 -1.94 4.19
C TYR A 88 27.13 -1.69 5.51
N ASP A 89 26.49 -1.89 6.66
CA ASP A 89 27.12 -1.69 7.97
C ASP A 89 28.23 -2.70 8.30
N ARG A 90 28.28 -3.84 7.59
CA ARG A 90 29.33 -4.87 7.76
C ARG A 90 30.48 -4.74 6.75
N SER A 91 30.42 -3.78 5.84
CA SER A 91 31.42 -3.53 4.78
C SER A 91 32.33 -2.37 5.17
#